data_AF-A0A9P7JIS6-F1
#
_entry.id   AF-A0A9P7JIS6-F1
#
_cell.length_a   1.000
_cell.length_b   1.000
_cell.length_c   1.000
_cell.angle_alpha   90.00
_cell.angle_beta   90.00
_cell.angle_gamma   90.00
#
_symmetry.space_group_name_H-M   'P 1'
#
loop_
_entity.id
_entity.type
_entity.pdbx_description
1 polymer ?
#
loop_
_entity_poly.entity_id
_entity_poly.type
_entity_poly.pdbx_seq_one_letter_code
_entity_poly.pdbx_strand_id
1 'polypeptide(L)'
;MPTTTTIVSTSDMLSHKTPSKGSSSTEATLQSLYNRAARAFLHRDVTITFTLLSAAFALLPPPLAPLPDPLDVHRRKWDILRITLETTVFSSTPDIADLPQPLREFLLLSPQSFISTLYARSLALFTPSSLCRKPSSAFLPHQVLITLVASSIKIDCISVGREMTEDWLSKRGQYDFVPSTGEPYYRVLELYCLHVLPRLGEREYVKEFLSYENELSSDKKRELHLALDAQHAHTLESIRRETPKPETTPSPTPIPPLRSLSPASSSSSLSTTSTRTAVPASPRPKLTRQQSTTSTSAVSDSTVTKSPRHRYNQSMPRGSSSASGVRTPRILPVDHSLATAQPPTSLALLRYYFNHYFTANRIATLLVLFFLIPFMSLILRRRRRLETPADLVRRRLLEARGDSFARRLWNELVRAVLDTVRMGGGGLV
;
A
#
# COMPACT_ATOMS: atom_id res chain seq x y z
N MET A 1 10.19 -58.74 49.67
CA MET A 1 11.60 -58.30 49.62
C MET A 1 12.08 -58.45 48.18
N PRO A 2 12.69 -57.43 47.57
CA PRO A 2 12.84 -56.05 48.05
C PRO A 2 11.53 -55.25 47.91
N THR A 3 11.58 -53.96 48.25
CA THR A 3 10.49 -52.99 48.11
C THR A 3 10.99 -51.80 47.28
N THR A 4 10.26 -51.36 46.27
CA THR A 4 10.65 -50.19 45.44
C THR A 4 9.89 -48.95 45.91
N THR A 5 10.60 -47.96 46.45
CA THR A 5 10.03 -46.71 46.94
C THR A 5 10.04 -45.64 45.86
N THR A 6 8.87 -45.30 45.31
CA THR A 6 8.71 -44.18 44.37
C THR A 6 8.65 -42.86 45.15
N ILE A 7 9.64 -41.99 44.94
CA ILE A 7 9.71 -40.67 45.59
C ILE A 7 8.87 -39.66 44.80
N VAL A 8 7.91 -39.02 45.45
CA VAL A 8 7.13 -37.90 44.88
C VAL A 8 7.96 -36.63 44.98
N SER A 9 8.35 -36.04 43.84
CA SER A 9 8.99 -34.73 43.78
C SER A 9 7.95 -33.64 43.54
N THR A 10 7.60 -32.90 44.59
CA THR A 10 6.83 -31.65 44.48
C THR A 10 7.74 -30.55 43.94
N SER A 11 7.46 -30.03 42.74
CA SER A 11 8.19 -28.90 42.15
C SER A 11 7.47 -27.57 42.42
N ASP A 12 8.14 -26.65 43.12
CA ASP A 12 7.59 -25.34 43.48
C ASP A 12 7.26 -24.45 42.27
N MET A 13 6.07 -23.85 42.26
CA MET A 13 5.64 -22.89 41.25
C MET A 13 6.21 -21.48 41.52
N LEU A 14 7.52 -21.31 41.31
CA LEU A 14 8.19 -20.01 41.37
C LEU A 14 7.75 -19.10 40.20
N SER A 15 6.78 -18.23 40.47
CA SER A 15 6.16 -17.33 39.48
C SER A 15 7.13 -16.20 39.05
N HIS A 16 7.97 -16.48 38.06
CA HIS A 16 8.91 -15.52 37.49
C HIS A 16 8.21 -14.41 36.69
N LYS A 17 7.86 -13.32 37.38
CA LYS A 17 7.38 -12.07 36.79
C LYS A 17 8.50 -11.33 36.06
N THR A 18 8.74 -11.69 34.80
CA THR A 18 9.77 -11.07 33.95
C THR A 18 9.49 -9.58 33.68
N PRO A 19 10.51 -8.70 33.67
CA PRO A 19 10.32 -7.26 33.54
C PRO A 19 10.07 -6.84 32.08
N SER A 20 8.83 -6.48 31.75
CA SER A 20 8.35 -6.12 30.40
C SER A 20 8.86 -4.79 29.82
N LYS A 21 9.96 -4.22 30.33
CA LYS A 21 10.45 -2.88 29.96
C LYS A 21 11.18 -2.79 28.59
N GLY A 22 11.35 -3.91 27.87
CA GLY A 22 12.14 -3.95 26.64
C GLY A 22 11.41 -3.62 25.33
N SER A 23 10.11 -3.93 25.20
CA SER A 23 9.44 -3.94 23.88
C SER A 23 9.31 -2.56 23.24
N SER A 24 8.96 -1.54 24.03
CA SER A 24 8.72 -0.17 23.56
C SER A 24 9.93 0.48 22.90
N SER A 25 11.15 0.09 23.30
CA SER A 25 12.39 0.55 22.65
C SER A 25 12.54 -0.02 21.24
N THR A 26 12.21 -1.29 21.05
CA THR A 26 12.24 -1.96 19.74
C THR A 26 11.15 -1.44 18.81
N GLU A 27 9.92 -1.26 19.31
CA GLU A 27 8.78 -0.70 18.58
C GLU A 27 9.09 0.74 18.07
N ALA A 28 9.62 1.60 18.93
CA ALA A 28 10.03 2.95 18.57
C ALA A 28 11.16 2.97 17.53
N THR A 29 12.15 2.08 17.68
CA THR A 29 13.25 1.91 16.72
C THR A 29 12.73 1.46 15.36
N LEU A 30 11.84 0.45 15.32
CA LEU A 30 11.21 -0.06 14.11
C LEU A 30 10.36 0.98 13.39
N GLN A 31 9.61 1.81 14.12
CA GLN A 31 8.82 2.90 13.54
C GLN A 31 9.72 4.03 12.99
N SER A 32 10.81 4.35 13.68
CA SER A 32 11.82 5.32 13.19
C SER A 32 12.51 4.84 11.91
N LEU A 33 12.97 3.59 11.90
CA LEU A 33 13.53 2.93 10.71
C LEU A 33 12.51 2.89 9.56
N TYR A 34 11.24 2.59 9.83
CA TYR A 34 10.20 2.54 8.80
C TYR A 34 9.96 3.91 8.16
N ASN A 35 9.87 4.96 8.97
CA ASN A 35 9.67 6.33 8.48
C ASN A 35 10.85 6.79 7.60
N ARG A 36 12.07 6.30 7.85
CA ARG A 36 13.24 6.51 6.96
C ARG A 36 13.15 5.67 5.69
N ALA A 37 12.83 4.38 5.81
CA ALA A 37 12.76 3.44 4.68
C ALA A 37 11.67 3.82 3.67
N ALA A 38 10.50 4.24 4.15
CA ALA A 38 9.40 4.71 3.32
C ALA A 38 9.75 6.02 2.59
N ARG A 39 10.50 6.94 3.22
CA ARG A 39 11.01 8.15 2.55
C ARG A 39 12.01 7.80 1.46
N ALA A 40 13.02 6.97 1.77
CA ALA A 40 13.99 6.49 0.79
C ALA A 40 13.30 5.82 -0.42
N PHE A 41 12.28 5.00 -0.15
CA PHE A 41 11.51 4.31 -1.20
C PHE A 41 10.74 5.28 -2.11
N LEU A 42 10.09 6.29 -1.52
CA LEU A 42 9.42 7.35 -2.29
C LEU A 42 10.39 8.20 -3.12
N HIS A 43 11.63 8.37 -2.66
CA HIS A 43 12.72 9.00 -3.41
C HIS A 43 13.45 8.04 -4.39
N ARG A 44 13.00 6.78 -4.49
CA ARG A 44 13.60 5.70 -5.31
C ARG A 44 15.04 5.30 -4.93
N ASP A 45 15.47 5.60 -3.70
CA ASP A 45 16.76 5.16 -3.17
C ASP A 45 16.68 3.68 -2.73
N VAL A 46 16.82 2.79 -3.72
CA VAL A 46 16.74 1.33 -3.54
C VAL A 46 17.75 0.84 -2.49
N THR A 47 18.97 1.39 -2.50
CA THR A 47 20.08 0.94 -1.65
C THR A 47 19.88 1.34 -0.19
N ILE A 48 19.43 2.57 0.10
CA ILE A 48 19.07 2.97 1.47
C ILE A 48 17.80 2.23 1.93
N THR A 49 16.77 2.06 1.09
CA THR A 49 15.58 1.28 1.47
C THR A 49 15.94 -0.17 1.79
N PHE A 50 16.76 -0.83 0.97
CA PHE A 50 17.20 -2.20 1.22
C PHE A 50 18.02 -2.31 2.52
N THR A 51 18.97 -1.41 2.74
CA THR A 51 19.78 -1.39 3.99
C THR A 51 18.90 -1.24 5.23
N LEU A 52 17.89 -0.36 5.18
CA LEU A 52 16.95 -0.15 6.29
C LEU A 52 15.97 -1.33 6.47
N LEU A 53 15.57 -2.00 5.39
CA LEU A 53 14.81 -3.26 5.44
C LEU A 53 15.63 -4.36 6.14
N SER A 54 16.90 -4.56 5.74
CA SER A 54 17.79 -5.55 6.38
C SER A 54 17.96 -5.28 7.88
N ALA A 55 18.18 -4.02 8.26
CA ALA A 55 18.28 -3.61 9.66
C ALA A 55 16.98 -3.86 10.46
N ALA A 56 15.82 -3.67 9.83
CA ALA A 56 14.53 -3.93 10.46
C ALA A 56 14.23 -5.43 10.60
N PHE A 57 14.54 -6.25 9.59
CA PHE A 57 14.32 -7.71 9.69
C PHE A 57 15.25 -8.39 10.70
N ALA A 58 16.45 -7.85 10.96
CA ALA A 58 17.29 -8.28 12.08
C ALA A 58 16.64 -8.04 13.47
N LEU A 59 15.61 -7.19 13.55
CA LEU A 59 14.83 -6.89 14.77
C LEU A 59 13.42 -7.52 14.76
N LEU A 60 13.08 -8.30 13.73
CA LEU A 60 11.74 -8.86 13.51
C LEU A 60 11.80 -10.40 13.35
N PRO A 61 12.04 -11.14 14.45
CA PRO A 61 11.94 -12.59 14.42
C PRO A 61 10.49 -13.03 14.12
N PRO A 62 10.29 -14.24 13.56
CA PRO A 62 8.97 -14.86 13.49
C PRO A 62 8.33 -14.95 14.89
N PRO A 63 6.99 -14.98 14.99
CA PRO A 63 6.32 -15.05 16.28
C PRO A 63 6.79 -16.30 17.05
N LEU A 64 6.94 -16.19 18.38
CA LEU A 64 7.33 -17.36 19.19
C LEU A 64 6.15 -18.30 19.36
N ALA A 65 4.96 -17.77 19.61
CA ALA A 65 3.73 -18.51 19.85
C ALA A 65 2.67 -18.19 18.77
N PRO A 66 1.64 -19.05 18.60
CA PRO A 66 0.51 -18.78 17.70
C PRO A 66 -0.31 -17.52 17.99
N LEU A 67 -0.22 -16.94 19.20
CA LEU A 67 -1.00 -15.77 19.58
C LEU A 67 -0.43 -14.48 18.96
N PRO A 68 -1.28 -13.46 18.70
CA PRO A 68 -0.82 -12.13 18.30
C PRO A 68 0.19 -11.54 19.30
N ASP A 69 1.33 -11.09 18.78
CA ASP A 69 2.39 -10.41 19.55
C ASP A 69 2.46 -8.91 19.14
N PRO A 70 3.14 -8.03 19.88
CA PRO A 70 3.18 -6.59 19.56
C PRO A 70 3.98 -6.27 18.28
N LEU A 71 4.83 -7.19 17.81
CA LEU A 71 5.63 -7.02 16.61
C LEU A 71 4.88 -7.44 15.34
N ASP A 72 3.74 -8.10 15.42
CA ASP A 72 2.97 -8.55 14.26
C ASP A 72 2.61 -7.41 13.30
N VAL A 73 2.11 -6.28 13.84
CA VAL A 73 1.80 -5.08 13.06
C VAL A 73 3.06 -4.56 12.35
N HIS A 74 4.23 -4.63 13.00
CA HIS A 74 5.50 -4.26 12.39
C HIS A 74 5.93 -5.26 11.32
N ARG A 75 5.93 -6.58 11.57
CA ARG A 75 6.24 -7.62 10.56
C ARG A 75 5.40 -7.43 9.31
N ARG A 76 4.09 -7.26 9.47
CA ARG A 76 3.11 -7.02 8.40
C ARG A 76 3.46 -5.76 7.58
N LYS A 77 3.70 -4.63 8.27
CA LYS A 77 4.01 -3.32 7.64
C LYS A 77 5.35 -3.34 6.90
N TRP A 78 6.35 -4.03 7.45
CA TRP A 78 7.68 -4.16 6.85
C TRP A 78 7.74 -5.16 5.70
N ASP A 79 7.00 -6.28 5.76
CA ASP A 79 6.95 -7.24 4.66
C ASP A 79 6.22 -6.68 3.43
N ILE A 80 5.12 -5.93 3.63
CA ILE A 80 4.46 -5.20 2.55
C ILE A 80 5.42 -4.23 1.85
N LEU A 81 6.32 -3.56 2.60
CA LEU A 81 7.38 -2.70 2.04
C LEU A 81 8.49 -3.49 1.34
N ARG A 82 8.85 -4.68 1.87
CA ARG A 82 9.82 -5.61 1.26
C ARG A 82 9.35 -6.11 -0.10
N ILE A 83 8.17 -6.72 -0.14
CA ILE A 83 7.51 -7.21 -1.36
C ILE A 83 7.35 -6.07 -2.37
N THR A 84 6.90 -4.90 -1.90
CA THR A 84 6.81 -3.67 -2.69
C THR A 84 8.13 -3.30 -3.37
N LEU A 85 9.24 -3.27 -2.63
CA LEU A 85 10.56 -2.90 -3.16
C LEU A 85 11.03 -3.95 -4.17
N GLU A 86 11.05 -5.22 -3.77
CA GLU A 86 11.60 -6.32 -4.57
C GLU A 86 10.81 -6.47 -5.88
N THR A 87 9.49 -6.48 -5.83
CA THR A 87 8.65 -6.52 -7.06
C THR A 87 8.84 -5.26 -7.91
N THR A 88 9.11 -4.09 -7.32
CA THR A 88 9.34 -2.86 -8.09
C THR A 88 10.71 -2.87 -8.78
N VAL A 89 11.76 -3.34 -8.12
CA VAL A 89 13.08 -3.56 -8.73
C VAL A 89 12.97 -4.59 -9.86
N PHE A 90 12.33 -5.74 -9.61
CA PHE A 90 12.14 -6.80 -10.60
C PHE A 90 11.38 -6.32 -11.86
N SER A 91 10.33 -5.51 -11.69
CA SER A 91 9.49 -5.03 -12.81
C SER A 91 9.95 -3.72 -13.47
N SER A 92 11.07 -3.11 -13.06
CA SER A 92 11.54 -1.84 -13.64
C SER A 92 12.89 -1.91 -14.35
N THR A 93 13.55 -3.08 -14.37
CA THR A 93 14.88 -3.30 -14.97
C THR A 93 15.86 -2.13 -14.73
N PRO A 94 16.14 -1.77 -13.46
CA PRO A 94 17.09 -0.71 -13.13
C PRO A 94 18.53 -1.12 -13.46
N ASP A 95 19.46 -0.16 -13.42
CA ASP A 95 20.89 -0.45 -13.61
C ASP A 95 21.37 -1.46 -12.55
N ILE A 96 21.99 -2.53 -13.03
CA ILE A 96 22.40 -3.68 -12.22
C ILE A 96 23.68 -3.37 -11.42
N ALA A 97 24.47 -2.37 -11.83
CA ALA A 97 25.72 -2.02 -11.16
C ALA A 97 25.50 -1.54 -9.71
N ASP A 98 24.56 -0.62 -9.50
CA ASP A 98 24.31 0.07 -8.23
C ASP A 98 23.46 -0.74 -7.22
N LEU A 99 22.94 -1.90 -7.62
CA LEU A 99 22.03 -2.70 -6.79
C LEU A 99 22.74 -3.52 -5.70
N PRO A 100 22.19 -3.57 -4.47
CA PRO A 100 22.56 -4.54 -3.45
C PRO A 100 22.54 -5.99 -3.97
N GLN A 101 23.56 -6.78 -3.63
CA GLN A 101 23.74 -8.13 -4.17
C GLN A 101 22.49 -9.04 -4.13
N PRO A 102 21.73 -9.14 -3.02
CA PRO A 102 20.54 -10.00 -2.99
C PRO A 102 19.44 -9.57 -3.96
N LEU A 103 19.34 -8.26 -4.27
CA LEU A 103 18.41 -7.77 -5.28
C LEU A 103 18.87 -8.13 -6.70
N ARG A 104 20.18 -8.15 -6.96
CA ARG A 104 20.74 -8.64 -8.24
C ARG A 104 20.50 -10.13 -8.42
N GLU A 105 20.64 -10.92 -7.34
CA GLU A 105 20.33 -12.35 -7.34
C GLU A 105 18.85 -12.61 -7.66
N PHE A 106 17.93 -11.78 -7.15
CA PHE A 106 16.51 -11.88 -7.52
C PHE A 106 16.22 -11.52 -8.99
N LEU A 107 17.00 -10.64 -9.63
CA LEU A 107 16.88 -10.36 -11.06
C LEU A 107 17.33 -11.53 -11.97
N LEU A 108 18.01 -12.54 -11.42
CA LEU A 108 18.39 -13.76 -12.14
C LEU A 108 17.35 -14.88 -12.02
N LEU A 109 16.28 -14.68 -11.26
CA LEU A 109 15.18 -15.65 -11.09
C LEU A 109 14.13 -15.50 -12.19
N SER A 110 13.45 -16.60 -12.52
CA SER A 110 12.20 -16.53 -13.28
C SER A 110 11.12 -15.77 -12.47
N PRO A 111 10.13 -15.13 -13.12
CA PRO A 111 9.02 -14.45 -12.42
C PRO A 111 8.30 -15.37 -11.43
N GLN A 112 8.10 -16.63 -11.79
CA GLN A 112 7.51 -17.67 -10.95
C GLN A 112 8.40 -17.94 -9.72
N SER A 113 9.68 -18.28 -9.92
CA SER A 113 10.61 -18.56 -8.83
C SER A 113 10.81 -17.37 -7.90
N PHE A 114 10.80 -16.15 -8.43
CA PHE A 114 10.85 -14.91 -7.66
C PHE A 114 9.65 -14.78 -6.72
N ILE A 115 8.41 -14.90 -7.21
CA ILE A 115 7.21 -14.80 -6.36
C ILE A 115 7.09 -15.98 -5.39
N SER A 116 7.42 -17.21 -5.80
CA SER A 116 7.50 -18.35 -4.88
C SER A 116 8.52 -18.12 -3.76
N THR A 117 9.64 -17.45 -4.05
CA THR A 117 10.65 -17.04 -3.05
C THR A 117 10.12 -15.95 -2.12
N LEU A 118 9.37 -14.96 -2.63
CA LEU A 118 8.70 -13.96 -1.76
C LEU A 118 7.70 -14.65 -0.82
N TYR A 119 6.82 -15.49 -1.36
CA TYR A 119 5.79 -16.21 -0.61
C TYR A 119 6.39 -17.08 0.48
N ALA A 120 7.38 -17.93 0.17
CA ALA A 120 8.05 -18.77 1.16
C ALA A 120 8.70 -17.94 2.28
N ARG A 121 9.27 -16.77 1.95
CA ARG A 121 9.90 -15.85 2.91
C ARG A 121 8.88 -15.11 3.79
N SER A 122 7.67 -14.87 3.29
CA SER A 122 6.53 -14.38 4.09
C SER A 122 5.96 -15.48 4.98
N LEU A 123 5.76 -16.69 4.46
CA LEU A 123 5.29 -17.84 5.26
C LEU A 123 6.23 -18.11 6.44
N ALA A 124 7.55 -18.09 6.22
CA ALA A 124 8.55 -18.25 7.28
C ALA A 124 8.56 -17.10 8.29
N LEU A 125 8.22 -15.87 7.88
CA LEU A 125 8.16 -14.69 8.76
C LEU A 125 6.95 -14.71 9.71
N PHE A 126 5.82 -15.30 9.30
CA PHE A 126 4.58 -15.33 10.10
C PHE A 126 4.29 -16.67 10.76
N THR A 127 4.90 -17.78 10.34
CA THR A 127 4.70 -19.07 11.02
C THR A 127 5.37 -19.06 12.41
N PRO A 128 4.67 -19.44 13.49
CA PRO A 128 5.23 -19.47 14.83
C PRO A 128 6.39 -20.46 15.00
N SER A 129 7.49 -20.01 15.60
CA SER A 129 8.72 -20.82 15.79
C SER A 129 8.57 -21.97 16.79
N SER A 130 7.56 -21.92 17.67
CA SER A 130 7.20 -23.06 18.55
C SER A 130 6.56 -24.23 17.81
N LEU A 131 6.06 -24.01 16.59
CA LEU A 131 5.46 -25.08 15.78
C LEU A 131 6.55 -25.75 14.95
N CYS A 132 6.95 -26.95 15.36
CA CYS A 132 7.85 -27.83 14.60
C CYS A 132 7.17 -28.37 13.31
N ARG A 133 6.78 -27.48 12.41
CA ARG A 133 6.05 -27.75 11.16
C ARG A 133 6.61 -26.90 10.01
N LYS A 134 6.36 -27.35 8.78
CA LYS A 134 6.62 -26.56 7.57
C LYS A 134 5.87 -25.21 7.64
N PRO A 135 6.44 -24.08 7.17
CA PRO A 135 5.76 -22.80 7.09
C PRO A 135 4.38 -22.89 6.42
N SER A 136 3.38 -22.21 6.98
CA SER A 136 1.96 -22.38 6.61
C SER A 136 1.23 -21.05 6.39
N SER A 137 0.45 -21.00 5.33
CA SER A 137 -0.42 -19.87 4.96
C SER A 137 -1.50 -19.57 6.00
N ALA A 138 -1.85 -20.51 6.87
CA ALA A 138 -2.79 -20.30 7.98
C ALA A 138 -2.40 -19.12 8.90
N PHE A 139 -1.11 -18.79 8.98
CA PHE A 139 -0.59 -17.67 9.76
C PHE A 139 -0.35 -16.40 8.94
N LEU A 140 -0.46 -16.46 7.61
CA LEU A 140 -0.14 -15.35 6.71
C LEU A 140 -1.23 -14.26 6.79
N PRO A 141 -0.89 -13.00 7.15
CA PRO A 141 -1.88 -11.93 7.18
C PRO A 141 -2.41 -11.62 5.77
N HIS A 142 -3.74 -11.49 5.64
CA HIS A 142 -4.40 -11.26 4.35
C HIS A 142 -3.86 -10.05 3.57
N GLN A 143 -3.39 -8.98 4.22
CA GLN A 143 -2.77 -7.84 3.52
C GLN A 143 -1.43 -8.20 2.87
N VAL A 144 -0.67 -9.13 3.46
CA VAL A 144 0.59 -9.64 2.88
C VAL A 144 0.27 -10.53 1.69
N LEU A 145 -0.72 -11.44 1.82
CA LEU A 145 -1.23 -12.24 0.70
C LEU A 145 -1.70 -11.35 -0.47
N ILE A 146 -2.54 -10.35 -0.21
CA ILE A 146 -3.02 -9.39 -1.21
C ILE A 146 -1.85 -8.69 -1.91
N THR A 147 -0.78 -8.33 -1.18
CA THR A 147 0.41 -7.68 -1.74
C THR A 147 1.25 -8.64 -2.61
N LEU A 148 1.34 -9.93 -2.23
CA LEU A 148 2.00 -10.98 -3.01
C LEU A 148 1.23 -11.33 -4.28
N VAL A 149 -0.09 -11.50 -4.18
CA VAL A 149 -0.97 -11.79 -5.32
C VAL A 149 -0.99 -10.60 -6.28
N ALA A 150 -1.11 -9.37 -5.79
CA ALA A 150 -0.96 -8.16 -6.61
C ALA A 150 0.43 -8.06 -7.26
N SER A 151 1.50 -8.53 -6.60
CA SER A 151 2.84 -8.62 -7.20
C SER A 151 2.90 -9.65 -8.33
N SER A 152 2.28 -10.83 -8.15
CA SER A 152 2.20 -11.86 -9.19
C SER A 152 1.43 -11.37 -10.44
N ILE A 153 0.35 -10.61 -10.24
CA ILE A 153 -0.44 -9.98 -11.30
C ILE A 153 0.36 -8.86 -12.00
N LYS A 154 1.25 -8.17 -11.29
CA LYS A 154 2.11 -7.10 -11.83
C LYS A 154 3.24 -7.64 -12.71
N ILE A 155 3.74 -8.85 -12.46
CA ILE A 155 4.80 -9.49 -13.25
C ILE A 155 4.30 -10.65 -14.14
N ASP A 156 2.98 -10.75 -14.31
CA ASP A 156 2.26 -11.70 -15.17
C ASP A 156 2.43 -13.20 -14.85
N CYS A 157 2.79 -13.55 -13.61
CA CYS A 157 2.85 -14.95 -13.14
C CYS A 157 1.58 -15.34 -12.35
N ILE A 158 0.42 -15.09 -12.94
CA ILE A 158 -0.90 -15.08 -12.27
C ILE A 158 -1.30 -16.46 -11.71
N SER A 159 -0.81 -17.57 -12.29
CA SER A 159 -1.01 -18.92 -11.76
C SER A 159 -0.47 -19.08 -10.33
N VAL A 160 0.72 -18.55 -10.05
CA VAL A 160 1.29 -18.53 -8.69
C VAL A 160 0.43 -17.66 -7.76
N GLY A 161 -0.18 -16.61 -8.30
CA GLY A 161 -1.19 -15.80 -7.60
C GLY A 161 -2.43 -16.60 -7.19
N ARG A 162 -2.90 -17.50 -8.05
CA ARG A 162 -3.97 -18.45 -7.74
C ARG A 162 -3.55 -19.46 -6.68
N GLU A 163 -2.42 -20.14 -6.87
CA GLU A 163 -1.88 -21.13 -5.92
C GLU A 163 -1.73 -20.56 -4.50
N MET A 164 -1.12 -19.38 -4.35
CA MET A 164 -1.00 -18.68 -3.06
C MET A 164 -2.35 -18.39 -2.40
N THR A 165 -3.37 -18.10 -3.22
CA THR A 165 -4.72 -17.77 -2.73
C THR A 165 -5.46 -19.04 -2.32
N GLU A 166 -5.49 -20.09 -3.15
CA GLU A 166 -6.12 -21.37 -2.83
C GLU A 166 -5.46 -22.06 -1.62
N ASP A 167 -4.13 -21.99 -1.49
CA ASP A 167 -3.39 -22.51 -0.34
C ASP A 167 -3.69 -21.74 0.96
N TRP A 168 -4.02 -20.45 0.88
CA TRP A 168 -4.50 -19.67 2.03
C TRP A 168 -5.97 -19.97 2.35
N LEU A 169 -6.83 -20.01 1.33
CA LEU A 169 -8.26 -20.32 1.47
C LEU A 169 -8.47 -21.69 2.13
N SER A 170 -7.69 -22.71 1.75
CA SER A 170 -7.79 -24.08 2.28
C SER A 170 -7.21 -24.28 3.69
N LYS A 171 -6.45 -23.31 4.23
CA LYS A 171 -5.86 -23.38 5.59
C LYS A 171 -6.37 -22.31 6.56
N ARG A 172 -7.17 -21.37 6.08
CA ARG A 172 -7.95 -20.43 6.89
C ARG A 172 -8.85 -21.22 7.87
N GLY A 173 -8.96 -20.77 9.11
CA GLY A 173 -9.81 -21.43 10.11
C GLY A 173 -9.28 -22.76 10.68
N GLN A 174 -8.08 -23.22 10.29
CA GLN A 174 -7.43 -24.37 10.96
C GLN A 174 -7.00 -24.11 12.42
N TYR A 175 -7.18 -22.86 12.90
CA TYR A 175 -6.68 -22.37 14.17
C TYR A 175 -7.60 -21.26 14.72
N ASP A 176 -8.21 -21.48 15.88
CA ASP A 176 -9.26 -20.61 16.45
C ASP A 176 -8.79 -19.18 16.77
N PHE A 177 -7.49 -19.00 17.00
CA PHE A 177 -6.87 -17.71 17.33
C PHE A 177 -6.58 -16.81 16.10
N VAL A 178 -6.81 -17.31 14.87
CA VAL A 178 -6.66 -16.51 13.64
C VAL A 178 -8.04 -16.04 13.17
N PRO A 179 -8.35 -14.72 13.20
CA PRO A 179 -9.64 -14.21 12.72
C PRO A 179 -9.84 -14.52 11.22
N SER A 180 -10.68 -15.52 10.95
CA SER A 180 -10.87 -16.15 9.64
C SER A 180 -11.96 -15.51 8.78
N THR A 181 -12.88 -14.76 9.38
CA THR A 181 -14.13 -14.30 8.75
C THR A 181 -14.22 -12.77 8.64
N GLY A 182 -15.22 -12.28 7.88
CA GLY A 182 -15.53 -10.85 7.75
C GLY A 182 -14.74 -10.12 6.65
N GLU A 183 -14.39 -8.84 6.88
CA GLU A 183 -13.67 -8.02 5.88
C GLU A 183 -12.34 -8.62 5.37
N PRO A 184 -11.49 -9.25 6.20
CA PRO A 184 -10.29 -9.95 5.73
C PRO A 184 -10.57 -10.94 4.61
N TYR A 185 -11.65 -11.73 4.77
CA TYR A 185 -12.04 -12.75 3.81
C TYR A 185 -12.56 -12.13 2.52
N TYR A 186 -13.45 -11.13 2.64
CA TYR A 186 -14.01 -10.44 1.49
C TYR A 186 -12.94 -9.85 0.58
N ARG A 187 -11.91 -9.20 1.14
CA ARG A 187 -10.84 -8.56 0.33
C ARG A 187 -9.93 -9.57 -0.38
N VAL A 188 -9.80 -10.79 0.13
CA VAL A 188 -9.10 -11.87 -0.59
C VAL A 188 -9.98 -12.39 -1.73
N LEU A 189 -11.27 -12.65 -1.48
CA LEU A 189 -12.20 -13.09 -2.53
C LEU A 189 -12.40 -12.04 -3.63
N GLU A 190 -12.47 -10.75 -3.29
CA GLU A 190 -12.54 -9.64 -4.25
C GLU A 190 -11.35 -9.67 -5.22
N LEU A 191 -10.11 -9.77 -4.70
CA LEU A 191 -8.91 -9.88 -5.52
C LEU A 191 -8.91 -11.16 -6.38
N TYR A 192 -9.33 -12.28 -5.80
CA TYR A 192 -9.35 -13.58 -6.48
C TYR A 192 -10.35 -13.62 -7.64
N CYS A 193 -11.60 -13.26 -7.34
CA CYS A 193 -12.73 -13.33 -8.27
C CYS A 193 -12.69 -12.25 -9.35
N LEU A 194 -12.13 -11.06 -9.07
CA LEU A 194 -12.15 -9.92 -9.99
C LEU A 194 -10.82 -9.66 -10.72
N HIS A 195 -9.70 -10.29 -10.31
CA HIS A 195 -8.38 -10.03 -10.90
C HIS A 195 -7.51 -11.26 -11.17
N VAL A 196 -7.60 -12.33 -10.37
CA VAL A 196 -6.85 -13.57 -10.63
C VAL A 196 -7.57 -14.42 -11.67
N LEU A 197 -8.72 -14.98 -11.31
CA LEU A 197 -9.43 -15.94 -12.16
C LEU A 197 -9.89 -15.36 -13.53
N PRO A 198 -10.38 -14.10 -13.63
CA PRO A 198 -10.74 -13.53 -14.94
C PRO A 198 -9.55 -13.37 -15.89
N ARG A 199 -8.32 -13.19 -15.38
CA ARG A 199 -7.10 -13.13 -16.22
C ARG A 199 -6.59 -14.52 -16.63
N LEU A 200 -6.92 -15.56 -15.86
CA LEU A 200 -6.68 -16.96 -16.25
C LEU A 200 -7.73 -17.47 -17.26
N GLY A 201 -8.76 -16.67 -17.56
CA GLY A 201 -9.90 -17.06 -18.41
C GLY A 201 -11.00 -17.84 -17.66
N GLU A 202 -10.84 -18.08 -16.36
CA GLU A 202 -11.67 -18.97 -15.55
C GLU A 202 -12.92 -18.27 -14.97
N ARG A 203 -13.56 -17.40 -15.76
CA ARG A 203 -14.70 -16.57 -15.30
C ARG A 203 -15.93 -17.40 -14.94
N GLU A 204 -16.17 -18.50 -15.63
CA GLU A 204 -17.29 -19.40 -15.36
C GLU A 204 -17.10 -20.11 -14.01
N TYR A 205 -15.87 -20.50 -13.69
CA TYR A 205 -15.49 -21.02 -12.37
C TYR A 205 -15.67 -19.98 -11.25
N VAL A 206 -15.47 -18.68 -11.50
CA VAL A 206 -15.81 -17.63 -10.51
C VAL A 206 -17.30 -17.68 -10.13
N LYS A 207 -18.19 -17.88 -11.11
CA LYS A 207 -19.64 -17.92 -10.87
C LYS A 207 -20.03 -19.17 -10.09
N GLU A 208 -19.44 -20.31 -10.42
CA GLU A 208 -19.62 -21.58 -9.71
C GLU A 208 -19.10 -21.48 -8.26
N PHE A 209 -17.87 -20.99 -8.07
CA PHE A 209 -17.25 -20.75 -6.76
C PHE A 209 -18.13 -19.86 -5.87
N LEU A 210 -18.61 -18.71 -6.38
CA LEU A 210 -19.47 -17.80 -5.62
C LEU A 210 -20.87 -18.39 -5.31
N SER A 211 -21.30 -19.43 -6.03
CA SER A 211 -22.55 -20.15 -5.74
C SER A 211 -22.41 -21.19 -4.62
N TYR A 212 -21.22 -21.78 -4.46
CA TYR A 212 -20.89 -22.74 -3.39
C TYR A 212 -20.26 -22.10 -2.15
N GLU A 213 -19.73 -20.87 -2.27
CA GLU A 213 -19.31 -20.03 -1.15
C GLU A 213 -20.45 -19.87 -0.12
N ASN A 214 -20.16 -19.92 1.18
CA ASN A 214 -21.16 -19.91 2.26
C ASN A 214 -20.88 -18.91 3.41
N GLU A 215 -19.64 -18.51 3.63
CA GLU A 215 -19.25 -17.51 4.64
C GLU A 215 -19.54 -16.08 4.18
N LEU A 216 -19.51 -15.83 2.86
CA LEU A 216 -19.77 -14.50 2.32
C LEU A 216 -21.27 -14.18 2.29
N SER A 217 -21.64 -12.98 2.78
CA SER A 217 -23.03 -12.50 2.78
C SER A 217 -23.61 -12.38 1.37
N SER A 218 -24.92 -12.59 1.24
CA SER A 218 -25.65 -12.55 -0.03
C SER A 218 -25.50 -11.23 -0.78
N ASP A 219 -25.44 -10.10 -0.06
CA ASP A 219 -25.19 -8.79 -0.64
C ASP A 219 -23.79 -8.65 -1.22
N LYS A 220 -22.75 -9.15 -0.52
CA LYS A 220 -21.36 -9.12 -1.02
C LYS A 220 -21.13 -10.10 -2.18
N LYS A 221 -21.79 -11.27 -2.17
CA LYS A 221 -21.84 -12.16 -3.35
C LYS A 221 -22.43 -11.43 -4.55
N ARG A 222 -23.56 -10.73 -4.36
CA ARG A 222 -24.22 -9.92 -5.41
C ARG A 222 -23.31 -8.79 -5.92
N GLU A 223 -22.58 -8.12 -5.03
CA GLU A 223 -21.59 -7.09 -5.37
C GLU A 223 -20.48 -7.65 -6.28
N LEU A 224 -19.90 -8.81 -5.94
CA LEU A 224 -18.89 -9.48 -6.75
C LEU A 224 -19.41 -9.94 -8.12
N HIS A 225 -20.60 -10.52 -8.20
CA HIS A 225 -21.21 -10.89 -9.49
C HIS A 225 -21.43 -9.66 -10.39
N LEU A 226 -21.98 -8.57 -9.84
CA LEU A 226 -22.21 -7.33 -10.58
C LEU A 226 -20.88 -6.69 -11.05
N ALA A 227 -19.84 -6.72 -10.22
CA ALA A 227 -18.50 -6.23 -10.57
C ALA A 227 -17.85 -7.08 -11.69
N LEU A 228 -17.95 -8.41 -11.61
CA LEU A 228 -17.44 -9.36 -12.60
C LEU A 228 -18.11 -9.18 -13.98
N ASP A 229 -19.43 -9.00 -14.00
CA ASP A 229 -20.18 -8.80 -15.24
C ASP A 229 -19.94 -7.41 -15.84
N ALA A 230 -19.76 -6.38 -15.01
CA ALA A 230 -19.34 -5.05 -15.47
C ALA A 230 -17.92 -5.07 -16.07
N GLN A 231 -16.96 -5.75 -15.44
CA GLN A 231 -15.61 -5.94 -16.00
C GLN A 231 -15.66 -6.63 -17.37
N HIS A 232 -16.43 -7.71 -17.49
CA HIS A 232 -16.59 -8.43 -18.76
C HIS A 232 -17.23 -7.57 -19.85
N ALA A 233 -18.27 -6.78 -19.53
CA ALA A 233 -18.87 -5.85 -20.47
C ALA A 233 -17.88 -4.78 -20.95
N HIS A 234 -17.01 -4.29 -20.07
CA HIS A 234 -15.92 -3.39 -20.45
C HIS A 234 -14.89 -4.04 -21.37
N THR A 235 -14.50 -5.30 -21.13
CA THR A 235 -13.55 -6.06 -21.97
C THR A 235 -14.09 -6.33 -23.38
N LEU A 236 -15.39 -6.69 -23.50
CA LEU A 236 -16.02 -6.84 -24.81
C LEU A 236 -16.07 -5.50 -25.58
N GLU A 237 -16.35 -4.40 -24.89
CA GLU A 237 -16.43 -3.06 -25.50
C GLU A 237 -15.04 -2.50 -25.88
N SER A 238 -13.95 -2.88 -25.21
CA SER A 238 -12.59 -2.53 -25.66
C SER A 238 -12.21 -3.31 -26.93
N ILE A 239 -12.44 -4.63 -26.97
CA ILE A 239 -12.20 -5.47 -28.16
C ILE A 239 -12.99 -4.93 -29.37
N ARG A 240 -14.26 -4.55 -29.16
CA ARG A 240 -15.12 -3.97 -30.20
C ARG A 240 -14.59 -2.66 -30.79
N ARG A 241 -13.83 -1.87 -30.01
CA ARG A 241 -13.27 -0.57 -30.44
C ARG A 241 -11.91 -0.70 -31.11
N GLU A 242 -11.13 -1.72 -30.76
CA GLU A 242 -9.81 -1.97 -31.34
C GLU A 242 -9.88 -2.71 -32.68
N THR A 243 -11.02 -3.32 -33.02
CA THR A 243 -11.29 -3.88 -34.35
C THR A 243 -11.09 -2.80 -35.42
N PRO A 244 -10.06 -2.88 -36.29
CA PRO A 244 -9.77 -1.80 -37.22
C PRO A 244 -10.91 -1.66 -38.23
N LYS A 245 -11.39 -0.42 -38.40
CA LYS A 245 -12.27 -0.11 -39.54
C LYS A 245 -11.46 -0.42 -40.81
N PRO A 246 -11.92 -1.34 -41.69
CA PRO A 246 -11.07 -1.85 -42.76
C PRO A 246 -10.60 -0.71 -43.65
N GLU A 247 -9.28 -0.56 -43.74
CA GLU A 247 -8.68 0.46 -44.60
C GLU A 247 -9.11 0.18 -46.04
N THR A 248 -9.83 1.14 -46.61
CA THR A 248 -10.37 1.01 -47.97
C THR A 248 -9.23 1.27 -48.95
N THR A 249 -8.42 0.23 -49.19
CA THR A 249 -7.30 0.27 -50.13
C THR A 249 -7.80 0.76 -51.49
N PRO A 250 -7.27 1.87 -52.04
CA PRO A 250 -7.69 2.34 -53.35
C PRO A 250 -7.28 1.32 -54.41
N SER A 251 -8.27 0.80 -55.14
CA SER A 251 -8.04 -0.26 -56.13
C SER A 251 -7.10 0.22 -57.25
N PRO A 252 -6.06 -0.54 -57.62
CA PRO A 252 -5.50 -0.45 -58.97
C PRO A 252 -6.54 -0.92 -60.01
N THR A 253 -6.28 -0.61 -61.27
CA THR A 253 -7.21 -0.82 -62.40
C THR A 253 -7.46 -2.30 -62.76
N PRO A 254 -8.62 -2.64 -63.33
CA PRO A 254 -9.00 -4.02 -63.62
C PRO A 254 -8.43 -4.56 -64.95
N ILE A 255 -8.21 -5.87 -65.00
CA ILE A 255 -7.87 -6.65 -66.20
C ILE A 255 -9.03 -7.63 -66.48
N PRO A 256 -9.48 -7.81 -67.74
CA PRO A 256 -10.69 -8.58 -68.05
C PRO A 256 -10.54 -10.11 -67.89
N PRO A 257 -11.63 -10.85 -67.64
CA PRO A 257 -11.59 -12.27 -67.26
C PRO A 257 -11.71 -13.25 -68.44
N LEU A 258 -11.29 -14.51 -68.23
CA LEU A 258 -11.55 -15.62 -69.14
C LEU A 258 -12.27 -16.80 -68.45
N ARG A 259 -13.61 -16.79 -68.57
CA ARG A 259 -14.56 -17.92 -68.76
C ARG A 259 -14.50 -19.19 -67.89
N SER A 260 -15.72 -19.67 -67.57
CA SER A 260 -16.15 -21.08 -67.41
C SER A 260 -16.15 -21.68 -65.99
N LEU A 261 -17.20 -22.39 -65.52
CA LEU A 261 -18.64 -22.47 -65.89
C LEU A 261 -19.43 -23.07 -64.69
N SER A 262 -20.62 -22.49 -64.40
CA SER A 262 -21.87 -23.00 -63.78
C SER A 262 -21.98 -24.34 -62.99
N PRO A 263 -23.02 -24.56 -62.14
CA PRO A 263 -24.14 -23.68 -61.68
C PRO A 263 -24.07 -23.50 -60.12
N ALA A 264 -25.10 -23.32 -59.25
CA ALA A 264 -26.57 -23.31 -59.34
C ALA A 264 -27.27 -22.53 -58.19
N SER A 265 -28.59 -22.34 -58.36
CA SER A 265 -29.74 -22.32 -57.43
C SER A 265 -29.55 -22.36 -55.89
N SER A 266 -30.35 -21.65 -55.06
CA SER A 266 -31.49 -20.74 -55.34
C SER A 266 -31.95 -19.95 -54.08
N SER A 267 -32.61 -18.79 -54.29
CA SER A 267 -33.76 -18.17 -53.54
C SER A 267 -33.73 -18.09 -51.99
N SER A 268 -34.17 -17.05 -51.25
CA SER A 268 -34.98 -15.83 -51.47
C SER A 268 -34.94 -14.98 -50.15
N SER A 269 -35.40 -13.72 -49.99
CA SER A 269 -35.82 -12.61 -50.88
C SER A 269 -36.03 -11.31 -50.06
N LEU A 270 -36.14 -10.16 -50.75
CA LEU A 270 -36.91 -8.93 -50.44
C LEU A 270 -37.15 -8.53 -48.96
N SER A 271 -36.67 -7.36 -48.49
CA SER A 271 -37.34 -6.04 -48.65
C SER A 271 -36.35 -4.92 -48.23
N THR A 272 -36.07 -3.84 -48.99
CA THR A 272 -36.80 -2.54 -49.12
C THR A 272 -37.15 -1.86 -47.78
N THR A 273 -36.92 -0.56 -47.52
CA THR A 273 -36.91 0.64 -48.41
C THR A 273 -35.90 1.76 -48.02
N SER A 274 -35.78 2.74 -48.92
CA SER A 274 -35.17 4.09 -48.79
C SER A 274 -35.45 4.81 -47.44
N THR A 275 -34.58 5.67 -46.92
CA THR A 275 -34.50 7.08 -47.38
C THR A 275 -33.13 7.72 -47.11
N ARG A 276 -32.73 8.67 -47.98
CA ARG A 276 -31.40 9.28 -48.06
C ARG A 276 -31.49 10.80 -47.97
N THR A 277 -30.76 11.41 -47.05
CA THR A 277 -30.58 12.87 -47.00
C THR A 277 -29.10 13.22 -46.81
N ALA A 278 -28.55 14.02 -47.70
CA ALA A 278 -27.15 14.46 -47.66
C ALA A 278 -27.10 15.99 -47.77
N VAL A 279 -26.16 16.61 -47.05
CA VAL A 279 -25.92 18.07 -47.01
C VAL A 279 -24.40 18.30 -47.13
N PRO A 280 -23.92 19.29 -47.90
CA PRO A 280 -22.57 19.25 -48.49
C PRO A 280 -21.46 19.84 -47.61
N ALA A 281 -20.21 19.67 -48.08
CA ALA A 281 -19.00 20.14 -47.42
C ALA A 281 -18.74 21.65 -47.56
N SER A 282 -17.93 22.21 -46.66
CA SER A 282 -17.37 23.56 -46.73
C SER A 282 -16.02 23.65 -45.98
N PRO A 283 -15.20 24.69 -46.21
CA PRO A 283 -13.79 24.41 -46.54
C PRO A 283 -12.78 24.58 -45.40
N ARG A 284 -11.58 24.03 -45.65
CA ARG A 284 -10.39 24.11 -44.81
C ARG A 284 -9.63 25.42 -45.04
N PRO A 285 -9.46 26.31 -44.05
CA PRO A 285 -8.49 27.39 -44.13
C PRO A 285 -7.06 26.85 -43.94
N LYS A 286 -6.19 27.09 -44.93
CA LYS A 286 -4.73 27.06 -44.79
C LYS A 286 -4.23 28.51 -44.87
N LEU A 287 -3.66 29.04 -43.79
CA LEU A 287 -2.52 29.95 -43.85
C LEU A 287 -1.54 29.54 -42.72
N THR A 288 -0.21 29.47 -42.92
CA THR A 288 0.78 30.58 -42.94
C THR A 288 0.77 31.37 -41.60
N ARG A 289 1.90 31.77 -40.97
CA ARG A 289 3.21 32.11 -41.54
C ARG A 289 4.30 32.30 -40.46
N GLN A 290 5.49 31.71 -40.63
CA GLN A 290 6.75 32.09 -39.95
C GLN A 290 6.70 32.01 -38.38
N GLN A 291 7.76 32.22 -37.60
CA GLN A 291 9.12 32.68 -37.92
C GLN A 291 10.17 32.01 -37.03
N SER A 292 11.30 31.63 -37.61
CA SER A 292 12.52 31.28 -36.88
C SER A 292 13.10 32.53 -36.21
N THR A 293 13.49 32.44 -34.94
CA THR A 293 14.51 33.32 -34.35
C THR A 293 15.54 32.48 -33.59
N THR A 294 16.80 32.73 -33.93
CA THR A 294 18.00 32.07 -33.38
C THR A 294 18.49 32.73 -32.10
N SER A 295 19.17 31.94 -31.27
CA SER A 295 20.38 32.29 -30.52
C SER A 295 20.45 33.63 -29.76
N THR A 296 20.57 33.52 -28.43
CA THR A 296 21.48 34.38 -27.65
C THR A 296 22.36 33.53 -26.75
N SER A 297 23.65 33.45 -27.07
CA SER A 297 24.69 32.82 -26.27
C SER A 297 25.51 33.89 -25.54
N ALA A 298 25.54 33.84 -24.21
CA ALA A 298 26.51 34.48 -23.34
C ALA A 298 26.60 33.59 -22.09
N VAL A 299 27.75 33.05 -21.64
CA VAL A 299 29.16 33.46 -21.76
C VAL A 299 29.42 34.84 -21.14
N SER A 300 29.73 34.82 -19.86
CA SER A 300 30.76 35.68 -19.27
C SER A 300 31.36 34.92 -18.09
N ASP A 301 32.64 34.61 -18.19
CA ASP A 301 33.46 34.02 -17.13
C ASP A 301 34.29 35.13 -16.49
N SER A 302 34.37 35.14 -15.16
CA SER A 302 35.23 36.08 -14.43
C SER A 302 35.58 35.56 -13.04
N THR A 303 36.84 35.17 -12.89
CA THR A 303 37.50 34.72 -11.67
C THR A 303 37.78 35.85 -10.65
N VAL A 304 38.48 35.51 -9.55
CA VAL A 304 39.44 36.34 -8.75
C VAL A 304 39.14 36.57 -7.24
N THR A 305 39.40 35.52 -6.44
CA THR A 305 40.16 35.52 -5.16
C THR A 305 39.68 36.21 -3.85
N LYS A 306 40.31 35.77 -2.73
CA LYS A 306 40.47 36.43 -1.39
C LYS A 306 39.24 36.43 -0.46
N SER A 307 39.36 36.34 0.88
CA SER A 307 40.47 35.98 1.80
C SER A 307 39.90 35.69 3.21
N PRO A 308 40.49 34.83 4.06
CA PRO A 308 39.92 34.46 5.37
C PRO A 308 40.35 35.36 6.56
N ARG A 309 39.54 35.37 7.64
CA ARG A 309 39.88 35.60 9.07
C ARG A 309 38.66 35.18 9.93
N HIS A 310 38.68 34.47 11.07
CA HIS A 310 39.61 34.33 12.23
C HIS A 310 39.28 35.26 13.42
N ARG A 311 38.58 34.72 14.42
CA ARG A 311 38.53 35.11 15.87
C ARG A 311 38.29 33.79 16.65
N TYR A 312 39.23 33.26 17.43
CA TYR A 312 39.82 33.75 18.69
C TYR A 312 38.75 33.83 19.80
N ASN A 313 38.55 32.76 20.57
CA ASN A 313 39.27 32.37 21.81
C ASN A 313 38.78 33.12 23.06
N GLN A 314 38.25 32.35 24.03
CA GLN A 314 38.40 32.60 25.47
C GLN A 314 38.41 31.24 26.20
N SER A 315 38.96 31.20 27.41
CA SER A 315 39.64 29.98 27.89
C SER A 315 39.70 29.83 29.41
N MET A 316 39.35 28.61 29.89
CA MET A 316 39.76 28.03 31.19
C MET A 316 39.25 28.79 32.46
N PRO A 317 39.47 28.30 33.71
CA PRO A 317 40.10 27.03 34.12
C PRO A 317 39.29 26.15 35.12
N ARG A 318 39.63 24.84 35.13
CA ARG A 318 39.99 24.01 36.30
C ARG A 318 39.27 24.25 37.66
N GLY A 319 38.53 23.25 38.14
CA GLY A 319 38.07 23.17 39.53
C GLY A 319 37.77 21.74 39.99
N SER A 320 38.63 21.18 40.84
CA SER A 320 38.48 19.85 41.44
C SER A 320 38.33 19.97 42.96
N SER A 321 37.33 19.33 43.56
CA SER A 321 37.26 19.08 45.01
C SER A 321 36.32 17.92 45.35
N SER A 322 36.81 17.00 46.16
CA SER A 322 36.02 15.96 46.82
C SER A 322 35.59 16.45 48.20
N ALA A 323 34.30 16.31 48.55
CA ALA A 323 33.85 16.52 49.94
C ALA A 323 32.59 15.68 50.25
N SER A 324 32.74 14.70 51.13
CA SER A 324 31.62 14.02 51.79
C SER A 324 31.02 14.91 52.88
N GLY A 325 29.70 15.08 52.90
CA GLY A 325 29.01 15.94 53.87
C GLY A 325 27.71 15.33 54.40
N VAL A 326 27.79 14.58 55.51
CA VAL A 326 26.61 14.08 56.24
C VAL A 326 25.98 15.21 57.05
N ARG A 327 24.67 15.44 56.90
CA ARG A 327 23.84 16.10 57.92
C ARG A 327 22.33 15.86 57.74
N THR A 328 21.74 15.16 58.70
CA THR A 328 20.31 15.25 59.05
C THR A 328 20.13 16.29 60.17
N PRO A 329 18.94 16.44 60.76
CA PRO A 329 17.79 17.15 60.20
C PRO A 329 17.54 18.50 60.93
N ARG A 330 16.56 19.31 60.47
CA ARG A 330 16.08 20.47 61.24
C ARG A 330 14.56 20.59 61.20
N ILE A 331 13.97 21.09 62.29
CA ILE A 331 12.55 20.99 62.63
C ILE A 331 11.98 22.40 62.85
N LEU A 332 10.94 22.77 62.08
CA LEU A 332 9.92 23.83 62.35
C LEU A 332 10.47 25.28 62.55
N PRO A 333 9.65 26.36 62.67
CA PRO A 333 8.17 26.54 62.68
C PRO A 333 7.58 26.67 61.26
N VAL A 334 6.27 26.58 60.95
CA VAL A 334 5.01 27.02 61.61
C VAL A 334 4.79 28.55 61.57
N ASP A 335 4.17 29.02 60.49
CA ASP A 335 3.44 30.29 60.46
C ASP A 335 2.01 30.04 59.96
N HIS A 336 1.01 30.45 60.74
CA HIS A 336 -0.40 30.23 60.44
C HIS A 336 -1.03 31.46 59.80
N SER A 337 -0.89 31.62 58.48
CA SER A 337 -1.68 32.60 57.73
C SER A 337 -3.13 32.14 57.59
N LEU A 338 -4.07 32.79 58.27
CA LEU A 338 -5.51 32.54 58.08
C LEU A 338 -5.99 33.03 56.70
N ALA A 339 -5.86 32.18 55.68
CA ALA A 339 -6.57 32.35 54.42
C ALA A 339 -8.05 31.94 54.62
N THR A 340 -8.97 32.91 54.55
CA THR A 340 -10.40 32.67 54.76
C THR A 340 -10.95 31.75 53.67
N ALA A 341 -11.31 30.52 54.02
CA ALA A 341 -11.69 29.48 53.07
C ALA A 341 -13.10 29.72 52.49
N GLN A 342 -13.18 30.59 51.47
CA GLN A 342 -14.39 30.77 50.69
C GLN A 342 -14.68 29.48 49.89
N PRO A 343 -15.89 28.90 49.95
CA PRO A 343 -16.17 27.62 49.30
C PRO A 343 -16.02 27.73 47.78
N PRO A 344 -15.41 26.74 47.10
CA PRO A 344 -15.20 26.79 45.66
C PRO A 344 -16.55 26.79 44.93
N THR A 345 -16.86 27.89 44.25
CA THR A 345 -18.08 28.01 43.46
C THR A 345 -18.10 26.95 42.36
N SER A 346 -19.28 26.38 42.07
CA SER A 346 -19.44 25.32 41.07
C SER A 346 -18.90 25.70 39.69
N LEU A 347 -18.93 27.00 39.35
CA LEU A 347 -18.34 27.58 38.15
C LEU A 347 -16.81 27.38 38.07
N ALA A 348 -16.09 27.37 39.19
CA ALA A 348 -14.65 27.13 39.21
C ALA A 348 -14.31 25.67 38.90
N LEU A 349 -15.06 24.71 39.45
CA LEU A 349 -14.94 23.29 39.12
C LEU A 349 -15.27 23.02 37.65
N LEU A 350 -16.35 23.62 37.15
CA LEU A 350 -16.74 23.52 35.74
C LEU A 350 -15.64 24.07 34.82
N ARG A 351 -15.08 25.23 35.16
CA ARG A 351 -14.00 25.89 34.40
C ARG A 351 -12.72 25.05 34.41
N TYR A 352 -12.35 24.44 35.54
CA TYR A 352 -11.20 23.53 35.62
C TYR A 352 -11.40 22.28 34.76
N TYR A 353 -12.59 21.68 34.79
CA TYR A 353 -12.93 20.52 33.99
C TYR A 353 -12.80 20.81 32.48
N PHE A 354 -13.39 21.92 32.00
CA PHE A 354 -13.27 22.32 30.60
C PHE A 354 -11.84 22.71 30.18
N ASN A 355 -11.07 23.36 31.05
CA ASN A 355 -9.70 23.80 30.72
C ASN A 355 -8.77 22.61 30.39
N HIS A 356 -9.05 21.40 30.91
CA HIS A 356 -8.28 20.20 30.56
C HIS A 356 -8.56 19.70 29.13
N TYR A 357 -9.76 19.92 28.60
CA TYR A 357 -10.12 19.57 27.22
C TYR A 357 -9.73 20.67 26.21
N PHE A 358 -9.89 21.94 26.59
CA PHE A 358 -9.61 23.14 25.76
C PHE A 358 -8.12 23.55 25.74
N THR A 359 -7.22 22.58 25.61
CA THR A 359 -5.82 22.88 25.24
C THR A 359 -5.75 23.40 23.80
N ALA A 360 -4.98 24.45 23.54
CA ALA A 360 -4.98 25.16 22.24
C ALA A 360 -4.78 24.22 21.04
N ASN A 361 -3.89 23.24 21.17
CA ASN A 361 -3.62 22.24 20.12
C ASN A 361 -4.84 21.35 19.82
N ARG A 362 -5.69 21.02 20.82
CA ARG A 362 -6.93 20.27 20.61
C ARG A 362 -8.03 21.12 19.95
N ILE A 363 -8.10 22.41 20.28
CA ILE A 363 -9.00 23.34 19.59
C ILE A 363 -8.62 23.42 18.10
N ALA A 364 -7.32 23.51 17.79
CA ALA A 364 -6.81 23.50 16.43
C ALA A 364 -7.13 22.19 15.68
N THR A 365 -6.97 21.02 16.30
CA THR A 365 -7.34 19.74 15.64
C THR A 365 -8.84 19.62 15.40
N LEU A 366 -9.69 20.11 16.31
CA LEU A 366 -11.14 20.14 16.12
C LEU A 366 -11.56 21.12 15.01
N LEU A 367 -10.94 22.29 14.91
CA LEU A 367 -11.15 23.24 13.79
C LEU A 367 -10.75 22.61 12.45
N VAL A 368 -9.62 21.91 12.39
CA VAL A 368 -9.19 21.19 11.18
C VAL A 368 -10.17 20.07 10.82
N LEU A 369 -10.61 19.27 11.81
CA LEU A 369 -11.51 18.13 11.58
C LEU A 369 -12.92 18.59 11.15
N PHE A 370 -13.53 19.54 11.86
CA PHE A 370 -14.92 19.93 11.67
C PHE A 370 -15.14 21.09 10.69
N PHE A 371 -14.12 21.87 10.34
CA PHE A 371 -14.24 22.96 9.36
C PHE A 371 -13.35 22.75 8.13
N LEU A 372 -12.06 22.46 8.29
CA LEU A 372 -11.15 22.35 7.13
C LEU A 372 -11.50 21.15 6.22
N ILE A 373 -11.82 19.98 6.77
CA ILE A 373 -12.23 18.79 5.98
C ILE A 373 -13.52 19.05 5.18
N PRO A 374 -14.66 19.45 5.78
CA PRO A 374 -15.86 19.72 5.00
C PRO A 374 -15.70 20.91 4.05
N PHE A 375 -14.94 21.96 4.41
CA PHE A 375 -14.66 23.08 3.50
C PHE A 375 -13.83 22.66 2.28
N MET A 376 -12.78 21.84 2.47
CA MET A 376 -12.02 21.25 1.36
C MET A 376 -12.86 20.29 0.51
N SER A 377 -13.75 19.51 1.13
CA SER A 377 -14.74 18.69 0.42
C SER A 377 -15.68 19.55 -0.43
N LEU A 378 -16.14 20.70 0.09
CA LEU A 378 -17.00 21.65 -0.61
C LEU A 378 -16.26 22.33 -1.77
N ILE A 379 -15.00 22.74 -1.58
CA ILE A 379 -14.12 23.26 -2.65
C ILE A 379 -13.93 22.22 -3.76
N LEU A 380 -13.60 20.97 -3.41
CA LEU A 380 -13.44 19.89 -4.38
C LEU A 380 -14.76 19.59 -5.11
N ARG A 381 -15.91 19.63 -4.42
CA ARG A 381 -17.24 19.45 -5.00
C ARG A 381 -17.67 20.62 -5.90
N ARG A 382 -17.22 21.85 -5.61
CA ARG A 382 -17.36 23.02 -6.51
C ARG A 382 -16.45 22.90 -7.72
N ARG A 383 -15.18 22.52 -7.55
CA ARG A 383 -14.20 22.38 -8.65
C ARG A 383 -14.62 21.30 -9.65
N ARG A 384 -15.20 20.19 -9.18
CA ARG A 384 -15.84 19.16 -10.04
C ARG A 384 -17.05 19.65 -10.86
N ARG A 385 -17.59 20.85 -10.59
CA ARG A 385 -18.64 21.50 -11.41
C ARG A 385 -18.09 22.50 -12.44
N LEU A 386 -16.76 22.66 -12.55
CA LEU A 386 -16.07 23.46 -13.56
C LEU A 386 -15.02 22.62 -14.35
N GLU A 387 -15.14 21.29 -14.38
CA GLU A 387 -14.37 20.48 -15.33
C GLU A 387 -14.94 20.65 -16.75
N THR A 388 -14.10 21.00 -17.72
CA THR A 388 -14.55 21.25 -19.09
C THR A 388 -14.82 19.93 -19.83
N PRO A 389 -15.66 19.91 -20.90
CA PRO A 389 -15.89 18.67 -21.65
C PRO A 389 -14.62 18.08 -22.28
N ALA A 390 -13.57 18.89 -22.53
CA ALA A 390 -12.28 18.41 -23.01
C ALA A 390 -11.52 17.58 -21.94
N ASP A 391 -11.60 18.00 -20.67
CA ASP A 391 -10.97 17.28 -19.56
C ASP A 391 -11.65 15.92 -19.32
N LEU A 392 -12.98 15.86 -19.47
CA LEU A 392 -13.76 14.61 -19.43
C LEU A 392 -13.30 13.60 -20.50
N VAL A 393 -12.92 14.05 -21.71
CA VAL A 393 -12.39 13.17 -22.77
C VAL A 393 -10.98 12.68 -22.42
N ARG A 394 -10.08 13.57 -21.96
CA ARG A 394 -8.74 13.16 -21.49
C ARG A 394 -8.81 12.18 -20.31
N ARG A 395 -9.74 12.40 -19.37
CA ARG A 395 -9.97 11.54 -18.21
C ARG A 395 -10.45 10.16 -18.63
N ARG A 396 -11.41 10.08 -19.57
CA ARG A 396 -11.89 8.81 -20.16
C ARG A 396 -10.79 8.06 -20.92
N LEU A 397 -9.92 8.74 -21.65
CA LEU A 397 -8.75 8.12 -22.31
C LEU A 397 -7.73 7.56 -21.30
N LEU A 398 -7.57 8.20 -20.14
CA LEU A 398 -6.68 7.71 -19.08
C LEU A 398 -7.31 6.63 -18.19
N GLU A 399 -8.63 6.57 -18.07
CA GLU A 399 -9.34 5.49 -17.36
C GLU A 399 -9.60 4.26 -18.25
N ALA A 400 -9.52 4.39 -19.59
CA ALA A 400 -9.61 3.28 -20.53
C ALA A 400 -8.38 2.36 -20.55
N ARG A 401 -7.23 2.81 -20.02
CA ARG A 401 -6.03 1.97 -19.83
C ARG A 401 -6.14 1.25 -18.48
N GLY A 402 -6.10 -0.09 -18.51
CA GLY A 402 -6.48 -0.98 -17.39
C GLY A 402 -5.66 -0.87 -16.09
N ASP A 403 -4.67 0.01 -16.01
CA ASP A 403 -3.93 0.34 -14.77
C ASP A 403 -4.84 0.85 -13.64
N SER A 404 -6.05 1.34 -13.93
CA SER A 404 -6.82 2.19 -13.02
C SER A 404 -7.16 1.54 -11.66
N PHE A 405 -7.46 0.24 -11.58
CA PHE A 405 -7.72 -0.41 -10.28
C PHE A 405 -6.43 -0.72 -9.52
N ALA A 406 -5.44 -1.35 -10.16
CA ALA A 406 -4.13 -1.60 -9.54
C ALA A 406 -3.51 -0.28 -9.03
N ARG A 407 -3.64 0.81 -9.79
CA ARG A 407 -3.22 2.16 -9.42
C ARG A 407 -4.10 2.81 -8.36
N ARG A 408 -5.40 2.49 -8.26
CA ARG A 408 -6.27 2.95 -7.16
C ARG A 408 -5.90 2.24 -5.85
N LEU A 409 -5.81 0.91 -5.84
CA LEU A 409 -5.40 0.13 -4.67
C LEU A 409 -3.95 0.44 -4.27
N TRP A 410 -3.07 0.69 -5.23
CA TRP A 410 -1.73 1.23 -4.99
C TRP A 410 -1.75 2.65 -4.41
N ASN A 411 -2.55 3.57 -4.96
CA ASN A 411 -2.69 4.91 -4.43
C ASN A 411 -3.30 4.91 -3.01
N GLU A 412 -4.22 3.99 -2.70
CA GLU A 412 -4.81 3.85 -1.37
C GLU A 412 -3.84 3.19 -0.39
N LEU A 413 -3.03 2.20 -0.81
CA LEU A 413 -1.93 1.66 -0.01
C LEU A 413 -0.86 2.73 0.27
N VAL A 414 -0.39 3.44 -0.76
CA VAL A 414 0.56 4.55 -0.64
C VAL A 414 -0.01 5.67 0.22
N ARG A 415 -1.32 5.95 0.12
CA ARG A 415 -2.00 6.95 0.96
C ARG A 415 -2.16 6.51 2.40
N ALA A 416 -2.51 5.25 2.67
CA ALA A 416 -2.56 4.70 4.02
C ALA A 416 -1.16 4.67 4.67
N VAL A 417 -0.11 4.37 3.89
CA VAL A 417 1.28 4.50 4.33
C VAL A 417 1.64 5.97 4.59
N LEU A 418 1.30 6.90 3.70
CA LEU A 418 1.54 8.34 3.90
C LEU A 418 0.78 8.91 5.09
N ASP A 419 -0.49 8.55 5.28
CA ASP A 419 -1.32 9.05 6.38
C ASP A 419 -0.90 8.40 7.71
N THR A 420 -0.48 7.13 7.76
CA THR A 420 0.14 6.55 8.98
C THR A 420 1.53 7.11 9.28
N VAL A 421 2.34 7.46 8.27
CA VAL A 421 3.60 8.20 8.46
C VAL A 421 3.33 9.65 8.92
N ARG A 422 2.26 10.28 8.45
CA ARG A 422 1.85 11.65 8.80
C ARG A 422 1.27 11.73 10.21
N MET A 423 0.42 10.79 10.61
CA MET A 423 -0.13 10.71 11.97
C MET A 423 0.94 10.25 12.96
N GLY A 424 1.81 9.31 12.59
CA GLY A 424 2.93 8.84 13.41
C GLY A 424 4.14 9.79 13.47
N GLY A 425 4.13 10.90 12.72
CA GLY A 425 5.21 11.89 12.66
C GLY A 425 4.91 13.22 13.36
N GLY A 426 3.75 13.36 14.00
CA GLY A 426 3.28 14.62 14.62
C GLY A 426 3.44 14.69 16.15
N GLY A 427 4.38 13.96 16.74
CA GLY A 427 4.56 13.86 18.20
C GLY A 427 5.83 14.53 18.70
N LEU A 428 5.66 15.49 19.64
CA LEU A 428 6.68 16.19 20.42
C LEU A 428 7.76 16.97 19.64
N VAL A 429 7.47 18.25 19.42
CA VAL A 429 8.30 19.35 19.94
C VAL A 429 7.42 20.17 20.87
#